data_AF-A0A7V8CVS5-F1
#
_entry.id   AF-A0A7V8CVS5-F1
#
_cell.length_a   1.000
_cell.length_b   1.000
_cell.length_c   1.000
_cell.angle_alpha   90.00
_cell.angle_beta   90.00
_cell.angle_gamma   90.00
#
_symmetry.space_group_name_H-M   'P 1'
#
loop_
_entity.id
_entity.type
_entity.pdbx_description
1 polymer ?
#
loop_
_entity_poly.entity_id
_entity_poly.type
_entity_poly.pdbx_seq_one_letter_code
_entity_poly.pdbx_strand_id
1 'polypeptide(L)'
;MRPTSALRTALIACGICTTLGLGALDTSATARTSTDAPPDSQPKQYLIILDVSGSMSWNVDGEGTVSNIDYQCEWDAPRDLRYKDGCSGPNSFWRVENERRIYLAKQMVSNLIDVMRPEDRMEIIAFSSGRGYSGNTTIAPASGWESDHDALKASLLTVGSYNANPYITNGGSANTFGISKAQDALAVAPTTTPEGATYRTVVMLVADGPANIFANGTANTARDICPSLTASQAQNTATCQIGYSETYKMDRPITQLISAAAQLKQTYAVDLYTVTMTNKTEDMGMVDVASTPAMAYRYTSPDMLAQIAASYP
;
A
#
# COMPACT_ATOMS: atom_id res chain seq x y z
N MET A 1 42.10 13.72 73.67
CA MET A 1 41.92 15.19 73.75
C MET A 1 40.50 15.51 73.29
N ARG A 2 39.69 16.04 74.21
CA ARG A 2 38.31 16.53 74.05
C ARG A 2 38.36 18.00 73.55
N PRO A 3 37.31 18.59 72.93
CA PRO A 3 36.02 18.90 73.59
C PRO A 3 34.78 18.53 72.74
N THR A 4 33.67 17.96 73.23
CA THR A 4 32.60 18.41 74.18
C THR A 4 31.83 19.67 73.81
N SER A 5 30.53 19.49 73.47
CA SER A 5 29.32 20.24 73.92
C SER A 5 28.19 20.05 72.90
N ALA A 6 26.88 19.91 73.15
CA ALA A 6 25.98 19.80 74.31
C ALA A 6 24.61 19.36 73.71
N LEU A 7 23.86 18.36 74.22
CA LEU A 7 22.85 18.39 75.28
C LEU A 7 21.63 19.32 75.06
N ARG A 8 20.42 18.73 74.87
CA ARG A 8 19.12 18.93 75.60
C ARG A 8 17.92 18.41 74.77
N THR A 9 17.18 17.39 75.22
CA THR A 9 15.91 17.43 76.01
C THR A 9 14.72 17.96 75.17
N ALA A 10 13.61 17.25 74.94
CA ALA A 10 12.65 16.75 75.93
C ALA A 10 11.67 15.66 75.39
N LEU A 11 11.30 14.74 76.29
CA LEU A 11 10.07 13.93 76.28
C LEU A 11 8.83 14.83 76.47
N ILE A 12 7.71 14.51 75.81
CA ILE A 12 6.36 14.54 76.43
C ILE A 12 5.57 13.33 75.92
N ALA A 13 4.98 12.61 76.88
CA ALA A 13 4.16 11.42 76.72
C ALA A 13 2.65 11.74 76.77
N CYS A 14 1.84 10.68 76.60
CA CYS A 14 0.41 10.56 76.91
C CYS A 14 -0.56 11.12 75.84
N GLY A 15 -1.66 10.46 75.47
CA GLY A 15 -2.28 9.29 76.06
C GLY A 15 -3.34 8.70 75.14
N ILE A 16 -3.66 7.45 75.43
CA ILE A 16 -4.69 6.62 74.80
C ILE A 16 -6.08 7.21 75.10
N CYS A 17 -6.93 7.33 74.09
CA CYS A 17 -8.38 7.18 74.29
C CYS A 17 -9.05 6.69 73.01
N THR A 18 -9.48 5.44 73.05
CA THR A 18 -10.38 4.75 72.13
C THR A 18 -11.78 5.35 72.16
N THR A 19 -12.35 5.65 71.00
CA THR A 19 -13.80 5.63 70.78
C THR A 19 -14.12 4.98 69.44
N LEU A 20 -14.95 3.95 69.52
CA LEU A 20 -15.52 3.13 68.45
C LEU A 20 -16.35 3.99 67.48
N GLY A 21 -16.08 3.83 66.18
CA GLY A 21 -16.98 4.21 65.10
C GLY A 21 -17.11 3.03 64.13
N LEU A 22 -18.20 2.28 64.24
CA LEU A 22 -18.61 1.29 63.25
C LEU A 22 -18.92 1.99 61.93
N GLY A 23 -18.24 1.60 60.87
CA GLY A 23 -18.59 1.89 59.48
C GLY A 23 -18.26 0.67 58.64
N ALA A 24 -19.29 0.05 58.08
CA ALA A 24 -19.21 -1.17 57.30
C ALA A 24 -18.25 -1.03 56.12
N LEU A 25 -17.27 -1.94 56.02
CA LEU A 25 -16.52 -2.19 54.79
C LEU A 25 -17.37 -3.14 53.93
N ASP A 26 -18.20 -2.54 53.07
CA ASP A 26 -18.90 -3.25 52.04
C ASP A 26 -17.93 -3.60 50.90
N THR A 27 -17.95 -4.87 50.56
CA THR A 27 -17.28 -5.52 49.44
C THR A 27 -17.72 -4.92 48.11
N SER A 28 -16.79 -4.34 47.36
CA SER A 28 -16.91 -4.16 45.91
C SER A 28 -15.52 -3.94 45.31
N ALA A 29 -14.79 -5.03 45.07
CA ALA A 29 -13.71 -5.04 44.10
C ALA A 29 -14.34 -4.96 42.70
N THR A 30 -14.68 -3.75 42.27
CA THR A 30 -15.09 -3.50 40.89
C THR A 30 -13.83 -3.58 40.04
N ALA A 31 -13.71 -4.68 39.29
CA ALA A 31 -12.81 -4.77 38.16
C ALA A 31 -13.08 -3.54 37.27
N ARG A 32 -12.09 -2.64 37.16
CA ARG A 32 -12.08 -1.65 36.09
C ARG A 32 -11.90 -2.44 34.79
N THR A 33 -13.01 -2.71 34.12
CA THR A 33 -13.01 -2.93 32.68
C THR A 33 -12.36 -1.70 32.06
N SER A 34 -11.13 -1.87 31.60
CA SER A 34 -10.45 -0.94 30.71
C SER A 34 -11.25 -0.87 29.41
N THR A 35 -12.28 -0.04 29.37
CA THR A 35 -12.95 0.40 28.14
C THR A 35 -12.13 1.50 27.47
N ASP A 36 -10.85 1.22 27.23
CA ASP A 36 -10.01 1.99 26.34
C ASP A 36 -9.83 1.14 25.07
N ALA A 37 -10.93 0.96 24.32
CA ALA A 37 -10.77 0.65 22.91
C ALA A 37 -10.20 1.94 22.27
N PRO A 38 -9.03 1.89 21.60
CA PRO A 38 -8.47 3.06 20.93
C PRO A 38 -9.45 3.60 19.87
N PRO A 39 -9.26 4.85 19.38
CA PRO A 39 -10.10 5.40 18.33
C PRO A 39 -10.04 4.47 17.11
N ASP A 40 -11.21 3.97 16.72
CA ASP A 40 -11.52 2.96 15.71
C ASP A 40 -11.45 1.48 16.14
N SER A 41 -12.44 1.09 16.93
CA SER A 41 -12.75 -0.31 17.22
C SER A 41 -13.36 -1.05 16.02
N GLN A 42 -13.56 -0.41 14.86
CA GLN A 42 -14.20 -1.07 13.73
C GLN A 42 -13.20 -1.97 12.99
N PRO A 43 -13.47 -3.28 12.83
CA PRO A 43 -12.63 -4.18 12.04
C PRO A 43 -12.42 -3.65 10.62
N LYS A 44 -11.22 -3.85 10.06
CA LYS A 44 -10.85 -3.34 8.73
C LYS A 44 -10.70 -4.46 7.71
N GLN A 45 -11.10 -4.14 6.49
CA GLN A 45 -10.86 -4.95 5.30
C GLN A 45 -9.93 -4.22 4.36
N TYR A 46 -8.71 -4.72 4.21
CA TYR A 46 -7.70 -4.15 3.34
C TYR A 46 -7.70 -4.86 1.98
N LEU A 47 -8.01 -4.12 0.92
CA LEU A 47 -7.80 -4.60 -0.44
C LEU A 47 -6.58 -3.90 -1.04
N ILE A 48 -5.49 -4.64 -1.18
CA ILE A 48 -4.25 -4.12 -1.74
C ILE A 48 -4.26 -4.37 -3.25
N ILE A 49 -4.08 -3.33 -4.05
CA ILE A 49 -3.94 -3.42 -5.49
C ILE A 49 -2.48 -3.08 -5.83
N LEU A 50 -1.67 -4.11 -6.07
CA LEU A 50 -0.23 -4.01 -6.21
C LEU A 50 0.20 -4.10 -7.68
N ASP A 51 0.88 -3.07 -8.16
CA ASP A 51 1.58 -3.09 -9.43
C ASP A 51 2.74 -4.10 -9.37
N VAL A 52 2.76 -5.03 -10.32
CA VAL A 52 3.87 -5.97 -10.50
C VAL A 52 4.35 -5.98 -11.96
N SER A 53 4.24 -4.83 -12.63
CA SER A 53 4.81 -4.54 -13.95
C SER A 53 6.33 -4.49 -13.91
N GLY A 54 6.97 -4.49 -15.08
CA GLY A 54 8.43 -4.56 -15.19
C GLY A 54 9.16 -3.36 -14.58
N SER A 55 8.57 -2.16 -14.60
CA SER A 55 9.16 -0.95 -14.01
C SER A 55 9.33 -1.07 -12.50
N MET A 56 8.50 -1.87 -11.82
CA MET A 56 8.63 -2.14 -10.38
C MET A 56 9.95 -2.86 -10.03
N SER A 57 10.71 -3.37 -11.00
CA SER A 57 12.06 -3.92 -10.79
C SER A 57 13.17 -2.87 -10.72
N TRP A 58 12.88 -1.61 -11.04
CA TRP A 58 13.81 -0.48 -10.93
C TRP A 58 13.78 0.12 -9.52
N ASN A 59 14.70 1.03 -9.20
CA ASN A 59 14.62 1.81 -7.97
C ASN A 59 13.63 2.98 -8.10
N VAL A 60 13.37 3.72 -7.02
CA VAL A 60 12.40 4.83 -7.01
C VAL A 60 12.73 5.93 -8.03
N ASP A 61 13.99 6.13 -8.38
CA ASP A 61 14.46 7.08 -9.39
C ASP A 61 14.36 6.56 -10.84
N GLY A 62 13.95 5.31 -11.02
CA GLY A 62 13.77 4.71 -12.35
C GLY A 62 15.06 4.22 -12.98
N GLU A 63 16.06 3.93 -12.14
CA GLU A 63 17.34 3.38 -12.53
C GLU A 63 17.30 1.85 -12.57
N GLY A 64 18.02 1.28 -13.54
CA GLY A 64 18.12 -0.15 -13.76
C GLY A 64 19.52 -0.55 -14.20
N THR A 65 19.89 -1.81 -14.02
CA THR A 65 21.23 -2.30 -14.37
C THR A 65 21.15 -3.26 -15.56
N VAL A 66 21.87 -2.96 -16.64
CA VAL A 66 21.95 -3.81 -17.84
C VAL A 66 23.40 -4.20 -18.09
N SER A 67 23.70 -5.50 -18.12
CA SER A 67 25.07 -6.02 -18.33
C SER A 67 26.10 -5.38 -17.37
N ASN A 68 25.73 -5.27 -16.09
CA ASN A 68 26.54 -4.64 -15.02
C ASN A 68 26.81 -3.13 -15.19
N ILE A 69 26.04 -2.44 -16.04
CA ILE A 69 26.11 -0.99 -16.20
C ILE A 69 24.77 -0.39 -15.79
N ASP A 70 24.80 0.65 -14.97
CA ASP A 70 23.61 1.35 -14.53
C ASP A 70 23.15 2.36 -15.57
N TYR A 71 21.84 2.42 -15.77
CA TYR A 71 21.20 3.32 -16.70
C TYR A 71 19.96 3.94 -16.08
N GLN A 72 19.63 5.14 -16.56
CA GLN A 72 18.30 5.68 -16.41
C GLN A 72 17.38 4.92 -17.36
N CYS A 73 16.48 4.10 -16.82
CA CYS A 73 15.53 3.30 -17.59
C CYS A 73 14.20 4.03 -17.81
N GLU A 74 13.89 4.98 -16.93
CA GLU A 74 12.67 5.76 -17.00
C GLU A 74 12.93 7.14 -17.62
N TRP A 75 12.24 7.45 -18.73
CA TRP A 75 12.52 8.63 -19.55
C TRP A 75 12.27 9.97 -18.83
N ASP A 76 11.14 10.09 -18.13
CA ASP A 76 10.68 11.34 -17.48
C ASP A 76 11.02 11.42 -15.98
N ALA A 77 11.95 10.60 -15.50
CA ALA A 77 12.45 10.65 -14.13
C ALA A 77 13.71 11.54 -14.03
N PRO A 78 14.06 12.01 -12.81
CA PRO A 78 15.35 12.66 -12.56
C PRO A 78 16.50 11.84 -13.13
N ARG A 79 17.46 12.47 -13.80
CA ARG A 79 18.53 11.77 -14.53
C ARG A 79 19.89 12.05 -13.94
N ASP A 80 20.35 11.15 -13.10
CA ASP A 80 21.75 11.11 -12.65
C ASP A 80 22.59 10.17 -13.53
N LEU A 81 21.93 9.29 -14.28
CA LEU A 81 22.54 8.29 -15.16
C LEU A 81 22.23 8.52 -16.65
N ARG A 82 23.02 7.87 -17.51
CA ARG A 82 22.76 7.85 -18.96
C ARG A 82 21.42 7.15 -19.23
N TYR A 83 20.58 7.79 -20.04
CA TYR A 83 19.32 7.17 -20.48
C TYR A 83 19.54 5.98 -21.43
N LYS A 84 18.74 4.93 -21.21
CA LYS A 84 18.66 3.75 -22.07
C LYS A 84 17.20 3.45 -22.39
N ASP A 85 16.87 3.52 -23.68
CA ASP A 85 15.55 3.09 -24.14
C ASP A 85 15.43 1.55 -24.17
N GLY A 86 14.20 1.05 -24.04
CA GLY A 86 13.89 -0.38 -24.09
C GLY A 86 14.32 -1.19 -22.86
N CYS A 87 14.47 -0.54 -21.70
CA CYS A 87 14.59 -1.28 -20.45
C CYS A 87 13.36 -2.17 -20.21
N SER A 88 13.59 -3.36 -19.64
CA SER A 88 12.54 -4.31 -19.25
C SER A 88 12.86 -4.93 -17.90
N GLY A 89 11.87 -5.12 -17.04
CA GLY A 89 12.08 -5.58 -15.65
C GLY A 89 13.07 -6.74 -15.52
N PRO A 90 12.85 -7.88 -16.21
CA PRO A 90 13.73 -9.05 -16.09
C PRO A 90 15.19 -8.84 -16.55
N ASN A 91 15.44 -7.90 -17.46
CA ASN A 91 16.76 -7.72 -18.09
C ASN A 91 17.43 -6.40 -17.70
N SER A 92 16.77 -5.59 -16.86
CA SER A 92 17.24 -4.27 -16.44
C SER A 92 16.84 -3.94 -14.99
N PHE A 93 16.59 -4.95 -14.16
CA PHE A 93 16.29 -4.73 -12.74
C PHE A 93 17.45 -3.99 -12.06
N TRP A 94 17.13 -3.19 -11.05
CA TRP A 94 18.15 -2.50 -10.27
C TRP A 94 18.98 -3.51 -9.48
N ARG A 95 20.31 -3.42 -9.56
CA ARG A 95 21.20 -4.42 -8.94
C ARG A 95 21.07 -4.50 -7.43
N VAL A 96 20.70 -3.40 -6.75
CA VAL A 96 20.55 -3.37 -5.29
C VAL A 96 19.11 -3.73 -4.94
N GLU A 97 18.90 -4.97 -4.47
CA GLU A 97 17.56 -5.53 -4.33
C GLU A 97 16.64 -4.76 -3.37
N ASN A 98 17.17 -4.33 -2.24
CA ASN A 98 16.40 -3.60 -1.22
C ASN A 98 16.07 -2.14 -1.61
N GLU A 99 16.57 -1.67 -2.75
CA GLU A 99 16.25 -0.35 -3.32
C GLU A 99 15.20 -0.46 -4.44
N ARG A 100 14.83 -1.67 -4.88
CA ARG A 100 13.81 -1.89 -5.92
C ARG A 100 12.43 -1.47 -5.42
N ARG A 101 11.63 -0.85 -6.29
CA ARG A 101 10.23 -0.46 -6.01
C ARG A 101 9.38 -1.63 -5.53
N ILE A 102 9.49 -2.80 -6.16
CA ILE A 102 8.76 -4.00 -5.74
C ILE A 102 9.18 -4.50 -4.36
N TYR A 103 10.47 -4.38 -4.01
CA TYR A 103 10.92 -4.73 -2.66
C TYR A 103 10.28 -3.79 -1.65
N LEU A 104 10.38 -2.47 -1.87
CA LEU A 104 9.83 -1.45 -0.99
C LEU A 104 8.30 -1.56 -0.86
N ALA A 105 7.60 -1.82 -1.97
CA ALA A 105 6.16 -2.04 -1.97
C ALA A 105 5.76 -3.28 -1.14
N LYS A 106 6.50 -4.39 -1.29
CA LYS A 106 6.26 -5.58 -0.47
C LYS A 106 6.59 -5.35 1.01
N GLN A 107 7.61 -4.55 1.33
CA GLN A 107 7.86 -4.16 2.72
C GLN A 107 6.69 -3.34 3.29
N MET A 108 6.13 -2.39 2.52
CA MET A 108 4.96 -1.64 2.95
C MET A 108 3.75 -2.52 3.28
N VAL A 109 3.43 -3.46 2.39
CA VAL A 109 2.31 -4.37 2.61
C VAL A 109 2.61 -5.33 3.77
N SER A 110 3.84 -5.83 3.89
CA SER A 110 4.27 -6.66 5.01
C SER A 110 4.12 -5.95 6.35
N ASN A 111 4.51 -4.67 6.43
CA ASN A 111 4.42 -3.89 7.66
C ASN A 111 2.96 -3.54 8.00
N LEU A 112 2.09 -3.35 7.01
CA LEU A 112 0.65 -3.27 7.23
C LEU A 112 0.11 -4.59 7.80
N ILE A 113 0.50 -5.75 7.24
CA ILE A 113 0.10 -7.07 7.76
C ILE A 113 0.53 -7.22 9.22
N ASP A 114 1.72 -6.78 9.59
CA ASP A 114 2.21 -6.88 10.98
C ASP A 114 1.37 -6.11 12.01
N VAL A 115 0.69 -5.04 11.58
CA VAL A 115 -0.16 -4.22 12.47
C VAL A 115 -1.64 -4.54 12.35
N MET A 116 -2.03 -5.48 11.47
CA MET A 116 -3.41 -5.95 11.39
C MET A 116 -3.84 -6.57 12.72
N ARG A 117 -5.10 -6.32 13.10
CA ARG A 117 -5.72 -7.01 14.23
C ARG A 117 -6.23 -8.39 13.80
N PRO A 118 -6.44 -9.33 14.74
CA PRO A 118 -6.96 -10.67 14.42
C PRO A 118 -8.30 -10.66 13.68
N GLU A 119 -9.14 -9.66 13.95
CA GLU A 119 -10.42 -9.45 13.27
C GLU A 119 -10.29 -8.85 11.88
N ASP A 120 -9.18 -8.19 11.54
CA ASP A 120 -8.99 -7.57 10.23
C ASP A 120 -8.84 -8.66 9.15
N ARG A 121 -9.11 -8.28 7.89
CA ARG A 121 -8.95 -9.17 6.74
C ARG A 121 -8.22 -8.44 5.62
N MET A 122 -7.45 -9.18 4.83
CA MET A 122 -6.74 -8.64 3.68
C MET A 122 -6.90 -9.55 2.46
N GLU A 123 -6.96 -8.93 1.29
CA GLU A 123 -6.82 -9.58 0.00
C GLU A 123 -5.89 -8.74 -0.88
N ILE A 124 -5.03 -9.39 -1.67
CA ILE A 124 -4.03 -8.74 -2.52
C ILE A 124 -4.36 -9.06 -3.98
N ILE A 125 -4.62 -8.02 -4.76
CA ILE A 125 -4.70 -8.08 -6.22
C ILE A 125 -3.35 -7.63 -6.76
N ALA A 126 -2.68 -8.49 -7.52
CA ALA A 126 -1.50 -8.10 -8.28
C ALA A 126 -1.85 -7.97 -9.76
N PHE A 127 -1.41 -6.89 -10.40
CA PHE A 127 -1.68 -6.63 -11.82
C PHE A 127 -0.41 -6.44 -12.65
N SER A 128 -0.43 -6.97 -13.88
CA SER A 128 0.60 -6.77 -14.90
C SER A 128 0.15 -7.42 -16.22
N SER A 129 0.58 -6.88 -17.37
CA SER A 129 0.32 -7.51 -18.67
C SER A 129 1.44 -8.44 -19.14
N GLY A 130 1.11 -9.44 -19.96
CA GLY A 130 2.13 -10.27 -20.62
C GLY A 130 2.91 -11.24 -19.70
N ARG A 131 2.45 -11.43 -18.45
CA ARG A 131 3.04 -12.37 -17.49
C ARG A 131 2.35 -13.74 -17.41
N GLY A 132 1.28 -13.96 -18.18
CA GLY A 132 0.48 -15.18 -18.11
C GLY A 132 -0.61 -15.17 -17.04
N TYR A 133 -0.85 -14.04 -16.37
CA TYR A 133 -2.05 -13.84 -15.56
C TYR A 133 -3.28 -13.81 -16.46
N SER A 134 -4.27 -14.65 -16.14
CA SER A 134 -5.57 -14.57 -16.80
C SER A 134 -6.20 -13.21 -16.51
N GLY A 135 -6.51 -12.44 -17.55
CA GLY A 135 -7.06 -11.09 -17.39
C GLY A 135 -6.08 -10.09 -16.76
N ASN A 136 -4.76 -10.29 -16.93
CA ASN A 136 -3.70 -9.38 -16.46
C ASN A 136 -3.69 -9.13 -14.92
N THR A 137 -4.37 -9.98 -14.15
CA THR A 137 -4.48 -9.87 -12.70
C THR A 137 -4.41 -11.24 -12.04
N THR A 138 -4.05 -11.25 -10.77
CA THR A 138 -4.19 -12.42 -9.90
C THR A 138 -4.57 -11.97 -8.49
N ILE A 139 -5.29 -12.83 -7.78
CA ILE A 139 -5.69 -12.64 -6.39
C ILE A 139 -4.83 -13.53 -5.51
N ALA A 140 -4.38 -12.99 -4.38
CA ALA A 140 -3.62 -13.70 -3.37
C ALA A 140 -4.07 -13.29 -1.96
N PRO A 141 -4.20 -14.25 -1.01
CA PRO A 141 -4.10 -15.69 -1.24
C PRO A 141 -5.24 -16.21 -2.13
N ALA A 142 -5.06 -17.40 -2.72
CA ALA A 142 -6.08 -17.99 -3.61
C ALA A 142 -7.40 -18.34 -2.88
N SER A 143 -7.36 -18.39 -1.54
CA SER A 143 -8.53 -18.52 -0.66
C SER A 143 -9.38 -17.24 -0.57
N GLY A 144 -8.86 -16.10 -1.02
CA GLY A 144 -9.51 -14.80 -0.97
C GLY A 144 -9.15 -14.00 0.30
N TRP A 145 -10.15 -13.40 0.94
CA TRP A 145 -9.99 -12.61 2.17
C TRP A 145 -9.42 -13.43 3.33
N GLU A 146 -8.24 -13.04 3.82
CA GLU A 146 -7.45 -13.80 4.80
C GLU A 146 -7.08 -12.93 6.02
N SER A 147 -6.87 -13.58 7.16
CA SER A 147 -6.39 -12.95 8.41
C SER A 147 -5.08 -13.54 8.93
N ASP A 148 -4.66 -14.70 8.45
CA ASP A 148 -3.39 -15.29 8.86
C ASP A 148 -2.21 -14.50 8.28
N HIS A 149 -1.42 -13.88 9.16
CA HIS A 149 -0.33 -12.99 8.76
C HIS A 149 0.75 -13.72 7.97
N ASP A 150 1.06 -14.97 8.33
CA ASP A 150 2.08 -15.77 7.66
C ASP A 150 1.64 -16.17 6.25
N ALA A 151 0.38 -16.59 6.08
CA ALA A 151 -0.22 -16.89 4.79
C ALA A 151 -0.28 -15.66 3.88
N LEU A 152 -0.63 -14.49 4.42
CA LEU A 152 -0.61 -13.23 3.70
C LEU A 152 0.79 -12.86 3.23
N LYS A 153 1.80 -12.94 4.11
CA LYS A 153 3.20 -12.64 3.78
C LYS A 153 3.77 -13.63 2.76
N ALA A 154 3.48 -14.92 2.91
CA ALA A 154 3.86 -15.93 1.93
C ALA A 154 3.25 -15.62 0.56
N SER A 155 1.96 -15.30 0.53
CA SER A 155 1.23 -14.92 -0.68
C SER A 155 1.82 -13.66 -1.33
N LEU A 156 2.12 -12.64 -0.54
CA LEU A 156 2.75 -11.39 -0.98
C LEU A 156 4.11 -11.63 -1.66
N LEU A 157 4.91 -12.60 -1.19
CA LEU A 157 6.18 -12.94 -1.83
C LEU A 157 5.96 -13.62 -3.20
N THR A 158 4.90 -14.41 -3.36
CA THR A 158 4.62 -15.12 -4.62
C THR A 158 4.12 -14.20 -5.72
N VAL A 159 3.26 -13.22 -5.39
CA VAL A 159 2.68 -12.32 -6.40
C VAL A 159 3.77 -11.51 -7.11
N GLY A 160 3.70 -11.51 -8.43
CA GLY A 160 4.63 -10.74 -9.25
C GLY A 160 6.04 -11.30 -9.32
N SER A 161 6.32 -12.47 -8.74
CA SER A 161 7.64 -13.10 -8.83
C SER A 161 7.99 -13.51 -10.26
N TYR A 162 9.26 -13.32 -10.64
CA TYR A 162 9.79 -13.71 -11.95
C TYR A 162 10.93 -14.70 -11.74
N ASN A 163 10.86 -15.88 -12.38
CA ASN A 163 11.83 -16.97 -12.21
C ASN A 163 12.15 -17.27 -10.73
N ALA A 164 11.10 -17.37 -9.91
CA ALA A 164 11.16 -17.57 -8.46
C ALA A 164 11.85 -16.46 -7.64
N ASN A 165 12.26 -15.35 -8.26
CA ASN A 165 12.71 -14.17 -7.52
C ASN A 165 11.48 -13.28 -7.19
N PRO A 166 11.17 -13.05 -5.90
CA PRO A 166 10.00 -12.26 -5.49
C PRO A 166 10.16 -10.76 -5.74
N TYR A 167 11.38 -10.29 -6.02
CA TYR A 167 11.73 -8.88 -6.20
C TYR A 167 12.23 -8.58 -7.61
N ILE A 168 11.85 -9.42 -8.58
CA ILE A 168 11.95 -9.13 -10.01
C ILE A 168 10.56 -9.32 -10.60
N THR A 169 10.14 -8.32 -11.37
CA THR A 169 8.84 -8.21 -12.00
C THR A 169 8.97 -8.08 -13.51
N ASN A 170 7.86 -8.23 -14.23
CA ASN A 170 7.82 -8.20 -15.69
C ASN A 170 6.48 -7.63 -16.17
N GLY A 171 6.38 -7.26 -17.44
CA GLY A 171 5.12 -6.88 -18.07
C GLY A 171 4.81 -5.39 -18.04
N GLY A 172 3.68 -5.00 -18.62
CA GLY A 172 3.20 -3.62 -18.65
C GLY A 172 2.25 -3.28 -17.50
N SER A 173 1.96 -2.00 -17.33
CA SER A 173 1.17 -1.43 -16.24
C SER A 173 -0.32 -1.46 -16.59
N ALA A 174 -0.98 -2.53 -16.15
CA ALA A 174 -2.39 -2.84 -16.42
C ALA A 174 -3.34 -2.36 -15.31
N ASN A 175 -3.15 -1.13 -14.83
CA ASN A 175 -3.79 -0.60 -13.62
C ASN A 175 -5.32 -0.71 -13.65
N THR A 176 -5.94 -0.46 -14.81
CA THR A 176 -7.40 -0.56 -14.99
C THR A 176 -7.89 -1.97 -14.65
N PHE A 177 -7.16 -3.02 -15.02
CA PHE A 177 -7.52 -4.39 -14.64
C PHE A 177 -7.44 -4.61 -13.13
N GLY A 178 -6.45 -4.02 -12.45
CA GLY A 178 -6.36 -4.08 -10.99
C GLY A 178 -7.60 -3.49 -10.30
N ILE A 179 -8.07 -2.34 -10.77
CA ILE A 179 -9.30 -1.70 -10.26
C ILE A 179 -10.56 -2.48 -10.64
N SER A 180 -10.68 -2.98 -11.87
CA SER A 180 -11.82 -3.83 -12.26
C SER A 180 -11.85 -5.11 -11.41
N LYS A 181 -10.69 -5.74 -11.16
CA LYS A 181 -10.61 -6.91 -10.30
C LYS A 181 -10.96 -6.60 -8.84
N ALA A 182 -10.73 -5.36 -8.39
CA ALA A 182 -11.17 -4.92 -7.08
C ALA A 182 -12.70 -4.89 -6.94
N GLN A 183 -13.42 -4.57 -8.01
CA GLN A 183 -14.89 -4.67 -8.01
C GLN A 183 -15.34 -6.13 -7.79
N ASP A 184 -14.71 -7.09 -8.49
CA ASP A 184 -14.99 -8.52 -8.30
C ASP A 184 -14.72 -8.98 -6.86
N ALA A 185 -13.57 -8.57 -6.30
CA ALA A 185 -13.15 -8.92 -4.95
C ALA A 185 -14.13 -8.38 -3.89
N LEU A 186 -14.56 -7.13 -4.05
CA LEU A 186 -15.51 -6.48 -3.14
C LEU A 186 -16.94 -7.02 -3.27
N ALA A 187 -17.34 -7.52 -4.43
CA ALA A 187 -18.65 -8.14 -4.63
C ALA A 187 -18.87 -9.39 -3.75
N VAL A 188 -17.79 -10.06 -3.34
CA VAL A 188 -17.82 -11.27 -2.50
C VAL A 188 -17.15 -11.05 -1.14
N ALA A 189 -16.77 -9.81 -0.79
CA ALA A 189 -16.13 -9.50 0.47
C ALA A 189 -17.08 -9.76 1.65
N PRO A 190 -16.60 -10.34 2.77
CA PRO A 190 -17.44 -10.50 3.94
C PRO A 190 -17.82 -9.13 4.49
N THR A 191 -19.08 -8.89 4.83
CA THR A 191 -19.51 -7.57 5.33
C THR A 191 -19.35 -7.42 6.83
N THR A 192 -19.25 -8.54 7.55
CA THR A 192 -19.11 -8.60 9.01
C THR A 192 -18.06 -9.61 9.44
N THR A 193 -17.41 -9.34 10.57
CA THR A 193 -16.60 -10.32 11.32
C THR A 193 -17.44 -11.53 11.77
N PRO A 194 -16.81 -12.66 12.15
CA PRO A 194 -17.50 -13.77 12.80
C PRO A 194 -18.31 -13.35 14.04
N GLU A 195 -17.86 -12.31 14.75
CA GLU A 195 -18.50 -11.74 15.93
C GLU A 195 -19.62 -10.74 15.60
N GLY A 196 -19.85 -10.45 14.32
CA GLY A 196 -20.97 -9.63 13.82
C GLY A 196 -20.68 -8.12 13.70
N ALA A 197 -19.47 -7.67 13.99
CA ALA A 197 -19.06 -6.29 13.74
C ALA A 197 -18.84 -6.04 12.25
N THR A 198 -19.42 -4.95 11.72
CA THR A 198 -19.29 -4.56 10.30
C THR A 198 -17.88 -4.09 9.97
N TYR A 199 -17.34 -4.55 8.84
CA TYR A 199 -16.03 -4.08 8.38
C TYR A 199 -16.08 -2.67 7.81
N ARG A 200 -14.98 -1.93 7.98
CA ARG A 200 -14.64 -0.77 7.14
C ARG A 200 -13.72 -1.21 6.02
N THR A 201 -14.09 -0.93 4.77
CA THR A 201 -13.29 -1.30 3.60
C THR A 201 -12.30 -0.20 3.23
N VAL A 202 -11.02 -0.56 3.18
CA VAL A 202 -9.90 0.29 2.80
C VAL A 202 -9.23 -0.31 1.57
N VAL A 203 -9.19 0.43 0.47
CA VAL A 203 -8.54 0.00 -0.78
C VAL A 203 -7.26 0.79 -0.96
N MET A 204 -6.15 0.14 -1.27
CA MET A 204 -4.85 0.80 -1.44
C MET A 204 -4.22 0.38 -2.77
N LEU A 205 -4.15 1.30 -3.74
CA LEU A 205 -3.44 1.10 -5.00
C LEU A 205 -1.98 1.53 -4.85
N VAL A 206 -1.05 0.61 -5.10
CA VAL A 206 0.40 0.86 -5.05
C VAL A 206 0.98 0.63 -6.45
N ALA A 207 1.50 1.69 -7.09
CA ALA A 207 1.98 1.64 -8.47
C ALA A 207 3.10 2.63 -8.76
N ASP A 208 3.96 2.35 -9.75
CA ASP A 208 5.14 3.18 -10.07
C ASP A 208 5.12 3.86 -11.43
N GLY A 209 4.17 3.54 -12.29
CA GLY A 209 4.12 4.03 -13.65
C GLY A 209 2.70 4.39 -14.09
N PRO A 210 2.58 5.17 -15.17
CA PRO A 210 1.27 5.42 -15.77
C PRO A 210 0.68 4.11 -16.28
N ALA A 211 -0.65 3.99 -16.16
CA ALA A 211 -1.36 2.95 -16.88
C ALA A 211 -1.02 3.04 -18.37
N ASN A 212 -0.67 1.92 -18.99
CA ASN A 212 -0.26 1.88 -20.39
C ASN A 212 -0.81 0.69 -21.17
N ILE A 213 -1.69 -0.10 -20.53
CA ILE A 213 -2.44 -1.19 -21.13
C ILE A 213 -3.91 -0.80 -21.12
N PHE A 214 -4.55 -0.81 -22.30
CA PHE A 214 -5.99 -0.60 -22.42
C PHE A 214 -6.77 -1.71 -21.68
N ALA A 215 -8.02 -1.43 -21.31
CA ALA A 215 -8.92 -2.39 -20.66
C ALA A 215 -9.20 -3.68 -21.48
N ASN A 216 -8.87 -3.70 -22.77
CA ASN A 216 -8.92 -4.91 -23.60
C ASN A 216 -7.61 -5.72 -23.62
N GLY A 217 -6.59 -5.29 -22.87
CA GLY A 217 -5.27 -5.93 -22.76
C GLY A 217 -4.24 -5.47 -23.79
N THR A 218 -4.60 -4.60 -24.73
CA THR A 218 -3.68 -4.09 -25.75
C THR A 218 -2.76 -3.01 -25.16
N ALA A 219 -1.48 -3.03 -25.49
CA ALA A 219 -0.56 -1.97 -25.09
C ALA A 219 -0.80 -0.68 -25.87
N ASN A 220 -0.82 0.46 -25.18
CA ASN A 220 -0.92 1.78 -25.81
C ASN A 220 0.45 2.44 -25.94
N THR A 221 1.07 2.29 -27.11
CA THR A 221 2.34 2.97 -27.41
C THR A 221 2.20 4.49 -27.57
N ALA A 222 0.96 5.01 -27.68
CA ALA A 222 0.62 6.42 -27.71
C ALA A 222 1.39 7.31 -28.71
N ARG A 223 1.96 6.71 -29.77
CA ARG A 223 2.70 7.43 -30.82
C ARG A 223 1.82 8.34 -31.67
N ASP A 224 0.50 8.13 -31.64
CA ASP A 224 -0.49 8.96 -32.32
C ASP A 224 -0.67 10.33 -31.66
N ILE A 225 -0.43 10.46 -30.34
CA ILE A 225 -0.48 11.74 -29.61
C ILE A 225 0.91 12.27 -29.26
N CYS A 226 1.89 11.38 -29.09
CA CYS A 226 3.28 11.72 -28.80
C CYS A 226 4.22 11.23 -29.92
N PRO A 227 4.13 11.81 -31.14
CA PRO A 227 4.82 11.29 -32.32
C PRO A 227 6.34 11.47 -32.30
N SER A 228 6.84 12.44 -31.52
CA SER A 228 8.27 12.75 -31.37
C SER A 228 9.04 11.78 -30.47
N LEU A 229 8.33 11.00 -29.64
CA LEU A 229 8.92 10.03 -28.73
C LEU A 229 9.09 8.68 -29.40
N THR A 230 9.98 7.82 -28.90
CA THR A 230 9.97 6.40 -29.27
C THR A 230 8.71 5.72 -28.72
N ALA A 231 8.39 4.51 -29.20
CA ALA A 231 7.22 3.79 -28.72
C ALA A 231 7.30 3.50 -27.20
N SER A 232 8.49 3.16 -26.71
CA SER A 232 8.76 2.89 -25.29
C SER A 232 8.68 4.17 -24.46
N GLN A 233 9.20 5.30 -24.96
CA GLN A 233 9.07 6.60 -24.30
C GLN A 233 7.60 7.01 -24.18
N ALA A 234 6.86 7.06 -25.29
CA ALA A 234 5.45 7.46 -25.29
C ALA A 234 4.56 6.52 -24.45
N GLN A 235 4.87 5.23 -24.40
CA GLN A 235 4.17 4.28 -23.53
C GLN A 235 4.35 4.60 -22.03
N ASN A 236 5.48 5.19 -21.64
CA ASN A 236 5.84 5.44 -20.24
C ASN A 236 5.71 6.91 -19.79
N THR A 237 5.30 7.79 -20.69
CA THR A 237 4.99 9.21 -20.43
C THR A 237 3.51 9.35 -20.11
N ALA A 238 3.18 9.87 -18.93
CA ALA A 238 1.81 9.86 -18.41
C ALA A 238 0.86 10.71 -19.25
N THR A 239 1.31 11.88 -19.70
CA THR A 239 0.50 12.80 -20.52
C THR A 239 0.06 12.18 -21.85
N CYS A 240 0.82 11.22 -22.40
CA CYS A 240 0.49 10.50 -23.62
C CYS A 240 -0.63 9.44 -23.41
N GLN A 241 -0.92 9.09 -22.16
CA GLN A 241 -1.85 8.04 -21.76
C GLN A 241 -3.22 8.56 -21.28
N ILE A 242 -3.47 9.87 -21.44
CA ILE A 242 -4.71 10.56 -21.03
C ILE A 242 -5.51 10.98 -22.25
N GLY A 243 -6.84 10.87 -22.17
CA GLY A 243 -7.80 11.30 -23.19
C GLY A 243 -8.32 10.13 -24.02
N TYR A 244 -8.78 10.41 -25.24
CA TYR A 244 -9.29 9.40 -26.16
C TYR A 244 -8.23 9.04 -27.21
N SER A 245 -8.14 7.77 -27.60
CA SER A 245 -7.33 7.35 -28.75
C SER A 245 -8.20 7.23 -29.99
N GLU A 246 -7.97 8.10 -30.96
CA GLU A 246 -8.60 7.99 -32.29
C GLU A 246 -8.16 6.75 -33.05
N THR A 247 -6.95 6.25 -32.77
CA THR A 247 -6.39 5.04 -33.41
C THR A 247 -7.12 3.79 -32.93
N TYR A 248 -7.31 3.64 -31.61
CA TYR A 248 -7.93 2.46 -31.00
C TYR A 248 -9.43 2.61 -30.75
N LYS A 249 -9.99 3.80 -31.00
CA LYS A 249 -11.40 4.15 -30.79
C LYS A 249 -11.89 3.87 -29.37
N MET A 250 -11.04 4.19 -28.38
CA MET A 250 -11.35 4.06 -26.97
C MET A 250 -10.56 5.04 -26.11
N ASP A 251 -11.03 5.24 -24.88
CA ASP A 251 -10.28 6.01 -23.87
C ASP A 251 -8.89 5.41 -23.64
N ARG A 252 -7.92 6.28 -23.41
CA ARG A 252 -6.54 5.91 -23.11
C ARG A 252 -6.43 5.35 -21.69
N PRO A 253 -5.38 4.56 -21.40
CA PRO A 253 -5.33 3.76 -20.18
C PRO A 253 -5.48 4.55 -18.87
N ILE A 254 -4.92 5.76 -18.73
CA ILE A 254 -5.11 6.56 -17.50
C ILE A 254 -6.57 7.02 -17.38
N THR A 255 -7.20 7.44 -18.48
CA THR A 255 -8.62 7.80 -18.49
C THR A 255 -9.50 6.61 -18.13
N GLN A 256 -9.19 5.42 -18.64
CA GLN A 256 -9.89 4.19 -18.27
C GLN A 256 -9.71 3.83 -16.78
N LEU A 257 -8.49 4.00 -16.25
CA LEU A 257 -8.19 3.80 -14.84
C LEU A 257 -9.03 4.72 -13.94
N ILE A 258 -9.06 6.03 -14.25
CA ILE A 258 -9.83 7.02 -13.49
C ILE A 258 -11.33 6.68 -13.54
N SER A 259 -11.87 6.35 -14.72
CA SER A 259 -13.27 5.96 -14.88
C SER A 259 -13.63 4.70 -14.08
N ALA A 260 -12.76 3.67 -14.10
CA ALA A 260 -12.96 2.45 -13.33
C ALA A 260 -12.93 2.71 -11.81
N ALA A 261 -12.01 3.58 -11.35
CA ALA A 261 -11.92 3.97 -9.95
C ALA A 261 -13.15 4.77 -9.49
N ALA A 262 -13.65 5.68 -10.33
CA ALA A 262 -14.90 6.40 -10.07
C ALA A 262 -16.08 5.42 -9.91
N GLN A 263 -16.18 4.42 -10.78
CA GLN A 263 -17.23 3.39 -10.68
C GLN A 263 -17.09 2.54 -9.40
N LEU A 264 -15.86 2.14 -9.03
CA LEU A 264 -15.60 1.42 -7.77
C LEU A 264 -16.11 2.23 -6.57
N LYS A 265 -15.73 3.50 -6.48
CA LYS A 265 -16.12 4.44 -5.39
C LYS A 265 -17.63 4.72 -5.35
N GLN A 266 -18.31 4.71 -6.50
CA GLN A 266 -19.76 4.88 -6.57
C GLN A 266 -20.52 3.61 -6.15
N THR A 267 -19.95 2.45 -6.43
CA THR A 267 -20.60 1.15 -6.18
C THR A 267 -20.41 0.70 -4.74
N TYR A 268 -19.24 0.93 -4.18
CA TYR A 268 -18.84 0.48 -2.84
C TYR A 268 -18.45 1.68 -1.99
N ALA A 269 -18.88 1.68 -0.72
CA ALA A 269 -18.43 2.65 0.27
C ALA A 269 -16.99 2.31 0.71
N VAL A 270 -16.01 2.82 -0.04
CA VAL A 270 -14.59 2.54 0.17
C VAL A 270 -13.76 3.81 0.31
N ASP A 271 -12.74 3.73 1.17
CA ASP A 271 -11.63 4.68 1.17
C ASP A 271 -10.55 4.17 0.21
N LEU A 272 -10.44 4.77 -0.97
CA LEU A 272 -9.43 4.43 -1.97
C LEU A 272 -8.21 5.35 -1.83
N TYR A 273 -7.11 4.77 -1.39
CA TYR A 273 -5.80 5.39 -1.29
C TYR A 273 -4.94 5.03 -2.50
N THR A 274 -4.06 5.94 -2.90
CA THR A 274 -3.05 5.66 -3.92
C THR A 274 -1.65 5.95 -3.39
N VAL A 275 -0.68 5.12 -3.75
CA VAL A 275 0.73 5.29 -3.41
C VAL A 275 1.56 5.17 -4.68
N THR A 276 2.21 6.28 -5.03
CA THR A 276 3.13 6.36 -6.15
C THR A 276 4.53 5.92 -5.74
N MET A 277 5.07 4.90 -6.42
CA MET A 277 6.36 4.27 -6.17
C MET A 277 7.48 4.82 -7.08
N THR A 278 7.41 6.09 -7.46
CA THR A 278 8.41 6.74 -8.32
C THR A 278 8.63 8.20 -7.94
N ASN A 279 9.84 8.70 -8.17
CA ASN A 279 10.20 10.11 -8.04
C ASN A 279 9.87 10.95 -9.29
N LYS A 280 9.22 10.36 -10.31
CA LYS A 280 8.67 11.11 -11.45
C LYS A 280 7.78 12.27 -11.00
N THR A 281 7.96 13.42 -11.63
CA THR A 281 7.14 14.61 -11.36
C THR A 281 5.82 14.62 -12.10
N GLU A 282 5.68 13.84 -13.18
CA GLU A 282 4.43 13.74 -13.93
C GLU A 282 3.29 13.16 -13.09
N ASP A 283 2.08 13.70 -13.27
CA ASP A 283 0.88 13.13 -12.68
C ASP A 283 0.43 11.91 -13.49
N MET A 284 0.31 10.78 -12.80
CA MET A 284 -0.13 9.50 -13.38
C MET A 284 -1.65 9.26 -13.22
N GLY A 285 -2.40 10.31 -12.85
CA GLY A 285 -3.83 10.24 -12.55
C GLY A 285 -4.15 9.73 -11.15
N MET A 286 -3.13 9.55 -10.29
CA MET A 286 -3.29 8.90 -8.98
C MET A 286 -4.11 9.74 -8.00
N VAL A 287 -4.08 11.07 -8.16
CA VAL A 287 -4.90 12.01 -7.39
C VAL A 287 -6.38 11.85 -7.70
N ASP A 288 -6.74 11.66 -8.98
CA ASP A 288 -8.12 11.47 -9.43
C ASP A 288 -8.66 10.05 -9.14
N VAL A 289 -7.75 9.07 -9.09
CA VAL A 289 -8.07 7.69 -8.68
C VAL A 289 -8.45 7.65 -7.21
N ALA A 290 -7.69 8.31 -6.32
CA ALA A 290 -7.95 8.33 -4.89
C ALA A 290 -9.36 8.85 -4.53
N SER A 291 -9.90 8.49 -3.37
CA SER A 291 -11.22 8.97 -2.91
C SER A 291 -11.22 10.49 -2.70
N THR A 292 -10.09 11.04 -2.23
CA THR A 292 -9.85 12.48 -2.18
C THR A 292 -8.40 12.78 -2.54
N PRO A 293 -8.05 14.02 -2.96
CA PRO A 293 -6.66 14.37 -3.24
C PRO A 293 -5.69 14.17 -2.06
N ALA A 294 -6.19 14.25 -0.82
CA ALA A 294 -5.38 14.02 0.38
C ALA A 294 -5.04 12.54 0.63
N MET A 295 -5.71 11.62 -0.08
CA MET A 295 -5.49 10.18 -0.01
C MET A 295 -4.54 9.67 -1.11
N ALA A 296 -3.94 10.59 -1.88
CA ALA A 296 -2.91 10.28 -2.85
C ALA A 296 -1.52 10.59 -2.26
N TYR A 297 -0.71 9.56 -2.13
CA TYR A 297 0.61 9.62 -1.52
C TYR A 297 1.71 9.29 -2.51
N ARG A 298 2.91 9.78 -2.22
CA ARG A 298 4.17 9.31 -2.80
C ARG A 298 4.91 8.52 -1.75
N TYR A 299 5.58 7.46 -2.15
CA TYR A 299 6.38 6.63 -1.25
C TYR A 299 7.42 7.46 -0.49
N THR A 300 7.49 7.28 0.83
CA THR A 300 8.51 7.91 1.70
C THR A 300 9.13 6.95 2.70
N SER A 301 8.45 5.85 3.05
CA SER A 301 8.93 4.90 4.04
C SER A 301 8.25 3.53 3.89
N PRO A 302 8.88 2.44 4.35
CA PRO A 302 8.24 1.12 4.40
C PRO A 302 7.05 1.05 5.38
N ASP A 303 6.87 2.01 6.30
CA ASP A 303 5.75 1.99 7.25
C ASP A 303 4.52 2.76 6.75
N MET A 304 4.57 3.32 5.54
CA MET A 304 3.55 4.23 5.03
C MET A 304 2.12 3.65 5.05
N LEU A 305 1.91 2.41 4.61
CA LEU A 305 0.56 1.83 4.61
C LEU A 305 0.04 1.57 6.03
N ALA A 306 0.91 1.16 6.95
CA ALA A 306 0.58 1.04 8.36
C ALA A 306 0.22 2.41 8.98
N GLN A 307 0.96 3.46 8.61
CA GLN A 307 0.67 4.84 9.04
C GLN A 307 -0.66 5.35 8.47
N ILE A 308 -0.96 5.09 7.20
CA ILE A 308 -2.26 5.43 6.59
C ILE A 308 -3.39 4.71 7.33
N ALA A 309 -3.24 3.41 7.59
CA ALA A 309 -4.23 2.61 8.30
C ALA A 309 -4.46 3.09 9.75
N ALA A 310 -3.45 3.62 10.41
CA ALA A 310 -3.53 4.17 11.76
C ALA A 310 -4.08 5.62 11.82
N SER A 311 -3.94 6.40 10.74
CA SER A 311 -4.26 7.85 10.75
C SER A 311 -5.74 8.16 10.62
N TYR A 312 -6.56 7.19 10.20
CA TYR A 312 -8.00 7.38 9.98
C TYR A 312 -8.79 6.43 10.87
N PRO A 313 -9.38 6.96 11.96
CA PRO A 313 -10.36 6.25 12.76
C PRO A 313 -11.76 6.27 12.13
#